data_AF-A0A916RY84-F1
#
_entry.id   AF-A0A916RY84-F1
#
_cell.length_a   1.000
_cell.length_b   1.000
_cell.length_c   1.000
_cell.angle_alpha   90.00
_cell.angle_beta   90.00
_cell.angle_gamma   90.00
#
_symmetry.space_group_name_H-M   'P 1'
#
loop_
_entity.id
_entity.type
_entity.pdbx_description
1 polymer ?
#
loop_
_entity_poly.entity_id
_entity_poly.type
_entity_poly.pdbx_seq_one_letter_code
_entity_poly.pdbx_strand_id
1 'polypeptide(L)'
;MSLSPTPFSPAFLHGTKADLKIGDLIEVGYASNFLKETTLSWVYFTSTLDAAIWGAELAAGEGRERVYLVEATDPYEDDPNLTDKKFQGNPTRSYRSRKPLKVIAEVLHWQGHSPEQIQNMRQGLERLRQLGSDVIID
;
A
#
# COMPACT_ATOMS: atom_id res chain seq x y z
N MET A 1 15.32 27.77 -22.82
CA MET A 1 14.42 27.33 -21.74
C MET A 1 13.17 26.78 -22.40
N SER A 2 12.79 25.54 -22.10
CA SER A 2 11.58 24.93 -22.69
C SER A 2 10.35 25.66 -22.14
N LEU A 3 9.48 26.13 -23.03
CA LEU A 3 8.20 26.81 -22.72
C LEU A 3 7.06 25.79 -22.52
N SER A 4 7.37 24.49 -22.49
CA SER A 4 6.37 23.46 -22.28
C SER A 4 5.94 23.44 -20.81
N PRO A 5 4.64 23.56 -20.50
CA PRO A 5 4.17 23.34 -19.14
C PRO A 5 4.59 21.94 -18.69
N THR A 6 5.17 21.84 -17.49
CA THR A 6 5.57 20.54 -16.91
C THR A 6 4.32 19.89 -16.33
N PRO A 7 3.95 18.67 -16.75
CA PRO A 7 2.81 17.97 -16.18
C PRO A 7 3.08 17.66 -14.71
N PHE A 8 2.03 17.70 -13.88
CA PHE A 8 2.13 17.23 -12.50
C PHE A 8 2.45 15.73 -12.52
N SER A 9 3.55 15.33 -11.87
CA SER A 9 3.90 13.91 -11.75
C SER A 9 2.80 13.19 -10.97
N PRO A 10 2.35 12.01 -11.41
CA PRO A 10 1.37 11.25 -10.64
C PRO A 10 1.95 10.94 -9.26
N ALA A 11 1.21 11.37 -8.25
CA ALA A 11 1.48 11.05 -6.86
C ALA A 11 0.56 9.91 -6.44
N PHE A 12 1.12 8.94 -5.73
CA PHE A 12 0.43 7.74 -5.26
C PHE A 12 0.21 7.80 -3.75
N LEU A 13 -0.54 6.85 -3.23
CA LEU A 13 -0.82 6.72 -1.81
C LEU A 13 -0.17 5.45 -1.26
N HIS A 14 0.39 5.55 -0.06
CA HIS A 14 0.93 4.45 0.70
C HIS A 14 0.36 4.46 2.12
N GLY A 15 -0.40 3.42 2.47
CA GLY A 15 -0.93 3.22 3.81
C GLY A 15 0.03 2.41 4.68
N THR A 16 0.31 2.89 5.89
CA THR A 16 1.22 2.22 6.82
C THR A 16 0.96 2.65 8.27
N LYS A 17 1.65 2.03 9.22
CA LYS A 17 1.76 2.48 10.62
C LYS A 17 3.14 3.02 10.97
N ALA A 18 4.06 3.02 10.01
CA ALA A 18 5.38 3.63 10.17
C ALA A 18 5.25 5.16 10.32
N ASP A 19 6.03 5.73 11.25
CA ASP A 19 6.09 7.17 11.47
C ASP A 19 7.13 7.81 10.55
N LEU A 20 6.72 8.06 9.29
CA LEU A 20 7.56 8.63 8.24
C LEU A 20 7.40 10.16 8.15
N LYS A 21 8.46 10.81 7.68
CA LYS A 21 8.53 12.25 7.42
C LYS A 21 8.61 12.52 5.92
N ILE A 22 8.25 13.74 5.54
CA ILE A 22 8.47 14.23 4.16
C ILE A 22 9.97 14.15 3.84
N GLY A 23 10.29 13.53 2.71
CA GLY A 23 11.65 13.26 2.25
C GLY A 23 12.15 11.85 2.54
N ASP A 24 11.50 11.10 3.44
CA ASP A 24 11.88 9.72 3.73
C ASP A 24 11.65 8.82 2.52
N LEU A 25 12.45 7.75 2.43
CA LEU A 25 12.32 6.71 1.41
C LEU A 25 11.73 5.46 2.02
N ILE A 26 10.67 4.95 1.39
CA ILE A 26 10.08 3.65 1.68
C ILE A 26 10.79 2.64 0.79
N GLU A 27 11.69 1.85 1.35
CA GLU A 27 12.51 0.86 0.65
C GLU A 27 11.90 -0.56 0.70
N VAL A 28 12.43 -1.47 -0.11
CA VAL A 28 12.12 -2.90 -0.02
C VAL A 28 12.80 -3.53 1.20
N GLY A 29 12.44 -4.76 1.55
CA GLY A 29 13.09 -5.51 2.62
C GLY A 29 12.48 -5.34 4.01
N TYR A 30 11.39 -4.56 4.14
CA TYR A 30 10.61 -4.52 5.38
C TYR A 30 9.79 -5.80 5.57
N ALA A 31 9.47 -6.08 6.84
CA ALA A 31 8.62 -7.20 7.22
C ALA A 31 7.23 -7.08 6.57
N SER A 32 6.70 -8.20 6.10
CA SER A 32 5.34 -8.28 5.57
C SER A 32 4.29 -7.97 6.63
N ASN A 33 3.23 -7.26 6.23
CA ASN A 33 2.06 -7.04 7.08
C ASN A 33 1.20 -8.31 7.27
N PHE A 34 1.38 -9.31 6.41
CA PHE A 34 0.49 -10.47 6.32
C PHE A 34 1.24 -11.79 6.58
N LEU A 35 2.47 -11.94 6.08
CA LEU A 35 3.33 -13.09 6.32
C LEU A 35 4.22 -12.86 7.55
N LYS A 36 4.30 -13.86 8.44
CA LYS A 36 5.24 -13.81 9.57
C LYS A 36 6.66 -14.05 9.06
N GLU A 37 7.61 -13.29 9.61
CA GLU A 37 9.05 -13.50 9.39
C GLU A 37 9.51 -13.45 7.92
N THR A 38 8.72 -12.82 7.06
CA THR A 38 9.05 -12.65 5.63
C THR A 38 9.33 -11.19 5.33
N THR A 39 10.46 -10.89 4.73
CA THR A 39 10.78 -9.58 4.17
C THR A 39 10.23 -9.48 2.75
N LEU A 40 9.59 -8.37 2.41
CA LEU A 40 9.00 -8.16 1.08
C LEU A 40 10.06 -7.70 0.08
N SER A 41 10.01 -8.24 -1.14
CA SER A 41 10.86 -7.85 -2.27
C SER A 41 10.35 -6.59 -2.98
N TRP A 42 9.22 -6.03 -2.53
CA TRP A 42 8.55 -4.91 -3.16
C TRP A 42 7.99 -3.91 -2.15
N VAL A 43 7.85 -2.67 -2.61
CA VAL A 43 7.05 -1.63 -1.96
C VAL A 43 5.73 -1.48 -2.70
N TYR A 44 4.66 -1.31 -1.93
CA TYR A 44 3.28 -1.34 -2.43
C TYR A 44 2.63 0.04 -2.30
N PHE A 45 1.88 0.47 -3.30
CA PHE A 45 1.23 1.77 -3.34
C PHE A 45 0.02 1.75 -4.28
N THR A 46 -0.81 2.79 -4.25
CA THR A 46 -2.08 2.80 -4.99
C THR A 46 -2.48 4.20 -5.45
N SER A 47 -3.30 4.28 -6.49
CA SER A 47 -3.97 5.51 -6.91
C SER A 47 -5.36 5.70 -6.31
N THR A 48 -5.79 4.86 -5.36
CA THR A 48 -7.10 4.97 -4.68
C THR A 48 -6.94 5.14 -3.18
N LEU A 49 -7.71 6.07 -2.60
CA LEU A 49 -7.66 6.33 -1.16
C LEU A 49 -8.16 5.13 -0.34
N ASP A 50 -9.18 4.44 -0.82
CA ASP A 50 -9.77 3.26 -0.16
C ASP A 50 -8.73 2.14 0.06
N ALA A 51 -7.95 1.81 -0.98
CA ALA A 51 -6.90 0.80 -0.87
C ALA A 51 -5.75 1.25 0.05
N ALA A 52 -5.42 2.55 0.06
CA ALA A 52 -4.41 3.09 0.97
C ALA A 52 -4.87 3.03 2.43
N ILE A 53 -6.15 3.32 2.69
CA ILE A 53 -6.76 3.19 4.03
C ILE A 53 -6.66 1.74 4.52
N TRP A 54 -7.02 0.77 3.68
CA TRP A 54 -6.83 -0.65 4.02
C TRP A 54 -5.38 -0.99 4.34
N GLY A 55 -4.42 -0.46 3.56
CA GLY A 55 -3.00 -0.62 3.84
C GLY A 55 -2.59 -0.11 5.22
N ALA A 56 -3.12 1.05 5.64
CA ALA A 56 -2.83 1.63 6.95
C ALA A 56 -3.50 0.85 8.09
N GLU A 57 -4.78 0.49 7.94
CA GLU A 57 -5.56 -0.20 8.96
C GLU A 57 -5.13 -1.65 9.18
N LEU A 58 -4.67 -2.32 8.12
CA LEU A 58 -4.21 -3.72 8.17
C LEU A 58 -2.70 -3.83 8.44
N ALA A 59 -1.94 -2.74 8.35
CA ALA A 59 -0.51 -2.74 8.64
C ALA A 59 -0.22 -3.33 10.04
N ALA A 60 0.89 -4.06 10.10
CA ALA A 60 1.40 -4.64 11.33
C ALA A 60 1.94 -3.55 12.27
N GLY A 61 1.96 -3.86 13.57
CA GLY A 61 2.43 -2.96 14.62
C GLY A 61 1.32 -2.15 15.29
N GLU A 62 1.73 -1.45 16.35
CA GLU A 62 0.88 -0.67 17.26
C GLU A 62 0.92 0.84 16.97
N GLY A 63 1.64 1.24 15.92
CA GLY A 63 1.68 2.62 15.47
C GLY A 63 0.32 3.12 15.00
N ARG A 64 0.16 4.45 14.98
CA ARG A 64 -1.02 5.11 14.41
C ARG A 64 -1.14 4.80 12.93
N GLU A 65 -2.35 4.57 12.42
CA GLU A 65 -2.59 4.46 10.97
C GLU A 65 -2.28 5.78 10.27
N ARG A 66 -1.55 5.72 9.16
CA ARG A 66 -1.13 6.86 8.35
C ARG A 66 -1.26 6.56 6.87
N VAL A 67 -1.60 7.58 6.09
CA VAL A 67 -1.63 7.54 4.63
C VAL A 67 -0.70 8.62 4.11
N TYR A 68 0.32 8.21 3.37
CA TYR A 68 1.30 9.11 2.77
C TYR A 68 1.04 9.30 1.29
N LEU A 69 1.23 10.52 0.81
CA LEU A 69 1.40 10.81 -0.60
C LEU A 69 2.86 10.54 -0.96
N VAL A 70 3.08 9.73 -1.99
CA VAL A 70 4.41 9.26 -2.38
C VAL A 70 4.67 9.44 -3.86
N GLU A 71 5.92 9.74 -4.20
CA GLU A 71 6.44 9.68 -5.56
C GLU A 71 7.03 8.28 -5.79
N ALA A 72 6.51 7.57 -6.79
CA ALA A 72 7.12 6.36 -7.31
C ALA A 72 8.04 6.73 -8.48
N THR A 73 9.17 6.05 -8.58
CA THR A 73 10.01 6.12 -9.79
C THR A 73 9.79 4.86 -10.62
N ASP A 74 9.72 5.03 -11.94
CA ASP A 74 9.66 3.88 -12.85
C ASP A 74 10.91 2.99 -12.70
N PRO A 75 10.77 1.67 -12.92
CA PRO A 75 9.54 0.96 -13.27
C PRO A 75 8.72 0.54 -12.04
N TYR A 76 7.41 0.44 -12.21
CA TYR A 76 6.47 -0.25 -11.32
C TYR A 76 5.46 -1.05 -12.14
N GLU A 77 4.79 -2.00 -11.49
CA GLU A 77 3.80 -2.89 -12.13
C GLU A 77 2.53 -3.01 -11.27
N ASP A 78 1.46 -3.51 -11.89
CA ASP A 78 0.23 -3.84 -11.18
C ASP A 78 0.50 -4.86 -10.06
N ASP A 79 -0.12 -4.65 -8.89
CA ASP A 79 -0.01 -5.58 -7.78
C ASP A 79 -0.76 -6.90 -8.13
N PRO A 80 -0.06 -8.03 -8.28
CA PRO A 80 -0.67 -9.29 -8.64
C PRO A 80 -1.53 -9.87 -7.51
N ASN A 81 -1.45 -9.35 -6.28
CA ASN A 81 -2.32 -9.79 -5.18
C ASN A 81 -3.72 -9.19 -5.29
N LEU A 82 -3.88 -8.10 -6.05
CA LEU A 82 -5.14 -7.36 -6.18
C LEU A 82 -5.66 -7.28 -7.62
N THR A 83 -4.82 -7.61 -8.60
CA THR A 83 -5.15 -7.58 -10.04
C THR A 83 -5.60 -8.95 -10.53
N ASP A 84 -6.68 -9.00 -11.29
CA ASP A 84 -7.26 -10.22 -11.87
C ASP A 84 -7.51 -11.35 -10.84
N LYS A 85 -7.89 -10.95 -9.62
CA LYS A 85 -8.30 -11.88 -8.54
C LYS A 85 -9.81 -11.98 -8.46
N LYS A 86 -10.42 -11.19 -7.58
CA LYS A 86 -11.87 -11.17 -7.38
C LYS A 86 -12.61 -10.47 -8.52
N PHE A 87 -11.95 -9.50 -9.17
CA PHE A 87 -12.48 -8.70 -10.25
C PHE A 87 -11.45 -8.64 -11.38
N GLN A 88 -11.92 -8.48 -12.62
CA GLN A 88 -11.07 -8.33 -13.81
C GLN A 88 -10.30 -7.00 -13.77
N GLY A 89 -9.02 -7.04 -14.14
CA GLY A 89 -8.10 -5.91 -14.16
C GLY A 89 -7.68 -5.46 -12.76
N ASN A 90 -7.25 -4.19 -12.67
CA ASN A 90 -6.75 -3.54 -11.45
C ASN A 90 -7.71 -2.43 -10.98
N PRO A 91 -8.91 -2.75 -10.47
CA PRO A 91 -9.90 -1.73 -10.11
C PRO A 91 -9.47 -0.88 -8.90
N THR A 92 -8.66 -1.43 -8.00
CA THR A 92 -8.09 -0.70 -6.85
C THR A 92 -6.89 0.16 -7.26
N ARG A 93 -6.41 0.04 -8.50
CA ARG A 93 -5.22 0.72 -9.02
C ARG A 93 -4.05 0.56 -8.06
N SER A 94 -3.79 -0.68 -7.65
CA SER A 94 -2.71 -1.03 -6.73
C SER A 94 -1.51 -1.50 -7.49
N TYR A 95 -0.33 -1.09 -7.06
CA TYR A 95 0.93 -1.26 -7.75
C TYR A 95 2.01 -1.69 -6.78
N ARG A 96 3.11 -2.20 -7.34
CA ARG A 96 4.32 -2.50 -6.60
C ARG A 96 5.58 -2.11 -7.38
N SER A 97 6.63 -1.73 -6.67
CA SER A 97 7.95 -1.42 -7.25
C SER A 97 9.08 -2.03 -6.42
N ARG A 98 10.23 -2.28 -7.07
CA ARG A 98 11.49 -2.57 -6.36
C ARG A 98 12.29 -1.31 -6.06
N LYS A 99 11.90 -0.16 -6.64
CA LYS A 99 12.50 1.13 -6.37
C LYS A 99 11.82 1.75 -5.14
N PRO A 100 12.58 2.49 -4.30
CA PRO A 100 11.98 3.16 -3.16
C PRO A 100 10.92 4.18 -3.57
N LEU A 101 9.94 4.39 -2.70
CA LEU A 101 8.96 5.46 -2.82
C LEU A 101 9.40 6.63 -1.96
N LYS A 102 9.34 7.85 -2.48
CA LYS A 102 9.67 9.04 -1.70
C LYS A 102 8.42 9.63 -1.09
N VAL A 103 8.40 9.83 0.23
CA VAL A 103 7.32 10.52 0.93
C VAL A 103 7.36 12.00 0.60
N ILE A 104 6.27 12.54 0.07
CA ILE A 104 6.16 13.96 -0.27
C ILE A 104 5.12 14.71 0.56
N ALA A 105 4.13 14.01 1.13
CA ALA A 105 3.17 14.58 2.07
C ALA A 105 2.49 13.49 2.90
N GLU A 106 1.76 13.89 3.95
CA GLU A 106 0.83 13.03 4.69
C GLU A 106 -0.61 13.49 4.42
N VAL A 107 -1.51 12.54 4.16
CA VAL A 107 -2.95 12.78 4.04
C VAL A 107 -3.55 12.74 5.44
N LEU A 108 -3.92 13.92 5.96
CA LEU A 108 -4.37 14.05 7.35
C LEU A 108 -5.87 13.77 7.55
N HIS A 109 -6.69 14.06 6.55
CA HIS A 109 -8.15 13.96 6.65
C HIS A 109 -8.66 12.84 5.75
N TRP A 110 -8.90 11.68 6.36
CA TRP A 110 -9.55 10.55 5.72
C TRP A 110 -10.42 9.83 6.75
N GLN A 111 -11.49 9.21 6.27
CA GLN A 111 -12.41 8.45 7.10
C GLN A 111 -12.02 6.97 7.00
N GLY A 112 -11.61 6.39 8.12
CA GLY A 112 -11.38 4.95 8.20
C GLY A 112 -12.66 4.14 8.09
N HIS A 113 -12.48 2.84 7.85
CA HIS A 113 -13.57 1.87 7.85
C HIS A 113 -14.17 1.71 9.25
N SER A 114 -15.40 1.20 9.31
CA SER A 114 -16.02 0.90 10.61
C SER A 114 -15.23 -0.20 11.34
N PRO A 115 -15.24 -0.21 12.69
CA PRO A 115 -14.59 -1.28 13.46
C PRO A 115 -15.07 -2.68 13.05
N GLU A 116 -16.35 -2.82 12.69
CA GLU A 116 -16.94 -4.07 12.19
C GLU A 116 -16.34 -4.48 10.84
N GLN A 117 -16.17 -3.54 9.89
CA GLN A 117 -15.55 -3.81 8.60
C GLN A 117 -14.10 -4.29 8.77
N ILE A 118 -13.32 -3.60 9.62
CA ILE A 118 -11.93 -3.96 9.90
C ILE A 118 -11.87 -5.35 10.55
N GLN A 119 -12.75 -5.62 11.53
CA GLN A 119 -12.81 -6.90 12.21
C GLN A 119 -13.16 -8.04 11.23
N ASN A 120 -14.16 -7.84 10.38
CA ASN A 120 -14.57 -8.81 9.38
C ASN A 120 -13.44 -9.11 8.39
N MET A 121 -12.70 -8.08 7.95
CA MET A 121 -11.55 -8.26 7.07
C MET A 121 -10.44 -9.07 7.74
N ARG A 122 -10.06 -8.71 8.98
CA ARG A 122 -9.03 -9.44 9.75
C ARG A 122 -9.42 -10.90 9.96
N GLN A 123 -10.68 -11.19 10.27
CA GLN A 123 -11.18 -12.56 10.40
C GLN A 123 -11.17 -13.32 9.06
N GLY A 124 -11.40 -12.64 7.93
CA GLY A 124 -11.28 -13.21 6.60
C GLY A 124 -9.83 -13.63 6.29
N LEU A 125 -8.87 -12.75 6.56
CA LEU A 125 -7.44 -13.02 6.39
C LEU A 125 -6.96 -14.18 7.28
N GLU A 126 -7.39 -14.21 8.55
CA GLU A 126 -7.06 -15.30 9.48
C GLU A 126 -7.65 -16.64 9.01
N ARG A 127 -8.88 -16.65 8.47
CA ARG A 127 -9.47 -17.85 7.88
C ARG A 127 -8.67 -18.35 6.68
N LEU A 128 -8.21 -17.45 5.79
CA LEU A 128 -7.36 -17.83 4.66
C LEU A 128 -6.05 -18.47 5.14
N ARG A 129 -5.45 -17.91 6.19
CA ARG A 129 -4.23 -18.45 6.82
C ARG A 129 -4.44 -19.84 7.39
N GLN A 130 -5.53 -20.06 8.11
CA GLN A 130 -5.86 -21.37 8.68
C GLN A 130 -6.10 -22.44 7.62
N LEU A 131 -6.57 -22.03 6.44
CA LEU A 131 -6.78 -22.90 5.29
C LEU A 131 -5.52 -23.08 4.41
N GLY A 132 -4.44 -22.35 4.67
CA GLY A 132 -3.23 -22.34 3.85
C GLY A 132 -3.42 -21.71 2.46
N SER A 133 -4.44 -20.87 2.31
CA SER A 133 -4.81 -20.20 1.05
C SER A 133 -4.39 -18.73 1.01
N ASP A 134 -3.65 -18.24 2.00
CA ASP A 134 -3.09 -16.90 2.10
C ASP A 134 -1.82 -16.74 1.24
N VAL A 135 -1.90 -17.15 -0.03
CA VAL A 135 -0.79 -17.04 -0.97
C VAL A 135 -0.54 -15.57 -1.30
N ILE A 136 0.64 -15.08 -0.93
CA ILE A 136 1.13 -13.76 -1.33
C ILE A 136 2.14 -13.94 -2.45
N ILE A 137 1.90 -13.24 -3.55
CA ILE A 137 2.83 -13.13 -4.66
C ILE A 137 3.77 -11.97 -4.34
N ASP A 138 4.97 -12.32 -3.88
CA ASP A 138 6.11 -11.40 -3.76
C ASP A 138 6.96 -11.52 -5.03
#